data_AF-A0A2X3IJ84-F1
#
_entry.id   AF-A0A2X3IJ84-F1
#
_cell.length_a   1.000
_cell.length_b   1.000
_cell.length_c   1.000
_cell.angle_alpha   90.00
_cell.angle_beta   90.00
_cell.angle_gamma   90.00
#
_symmetry.space_group_name_H-M   'P 1'
#
loop_
_entity.id
_entity.type
_entity.pdbx_description
1 polymer ?
#
loop_
_entity_poly.entity_id
_entity_poly.type
_entity_poly.pdbx_seq_one_letter_code
_entity_poly.pdbx_strand_id
1 'polypeptide(L)'
;MMEILRGSPALSAFRINKLLARFQAANLPVSAIYAEYIHFADLNAPLSADDRERLARLLQYGPSLSSHTPTGKLLLVTPRPGTISPWSSKATDIAHNCGLAQVVRLERGVAYYVEASTLTEAQWAAVAAELHDRMMESVFDALEAGEKLFAHHQPTPVTSVDLLGEGRQALIDANLRLGLALADDEIDYLQDAFTRLGRNPNDIELYMFAQANSEHCRHKIFNADWIIDGEQQPKSLFKMIKNTFEKNAGLRAVGL
;
A
#
# COMPACT_ATOMS: atom_id res chain seq x y z
N MET A 1 16.45 -13.66 10.06
CA MET A 1 16.77 -13.12 11.40
C MET A 1 16.73 -11.62 11.28
N MET A 2 16.07 -10.92 12.19
CA MET A 2 15.98 -9.46 12.11
C MET A 2 17.07 -8.78 12.97
N GLU A 3 17.86 -7.91 12.36
CA GLU A 3 18.72 -6.95 13.07
C GLU A 3 18.05 -5.56 13.12
N ILE A 4 18.16 -4.88 14.27
CA ILE A 4 17.65 -3.53 14.47
C ILE A 4 18.83 -2.56 14.53
N LEU A 5 18.84 -1.55 13.66
CA LEU A 5 19.88 -0.53 13.60
C LEU A 5 19.28 0.86 13.79
N ARG A 6 19.69 1.54 14.86
CA ARG A 6 19.30 2.95 15.11
C ARG A 6 19.91 3.86 14.05
N GLY A 7 19.10 4.78 13.55
CA GLY A 7 19.49 5.81 12.59
C GLY A 7 19.57 7.20 13.22
N SER A 8 19.65 8.21 12.35
CA SER A 8 19.71 9.62 12.73
C SER A 8 18.37 10.14 13.29
N PRO A 9 18.36 11.26 14.03
CA PRO A 9 17.14 11.95 14.39
C PRO A 9 16.29 12.29 13.16
N ALA A 10 14.98 12.07 13.24
CA ALA A 10 14.09 12.05 12.07
C ALA A 10 13.43 13.40 11.76
N LEU A 11 13.34 14.31 12.73
CA LEU A 11 12.58 15.56 12.61
C LEU A 11 13.40 16.79 12.99
N SER A 12 13.26 17.86 12.21
CA SER A 12 13.81 19.17 12.56
C SER A 12 13.00 19.85 13.66
N ALA A 13 13.61 20.83 14.35
CA ALA A 13 12.95 21.59 15.43
C ALA A 13 11.60 22.21 15.00
N PHE A 14 11.51 22.71 13.76
CA PHE A 14 10.25 23.24 13.22
C PHE A 14 9.14 22.17 13.15
N ARG A 15 9.48 20.94 12.74
CA ARG A 15 8.52 19.83 12.67
C ARG A 15 8.08 19.38 14.07
N ILE A 16 9.01 19.33 15.03
CA ILE A 16 8.71 19.05 16.43
C ILE A 16 7.73 20.08 17.01
N ASN A 17 8.01 21.38 16.82
CA ASN A 17 7.13 22.45 17.29
C ASN A 17 5.73 22.37 16.67
N LYS A 18 5.63 21.99 15.39
CA LYS A 18 4.34 21.79 14.72
C LYS A 18 3.55 20.63 15.32
N LEU A 19 4.20 19.52 15.70
CA LEU A 19 3.54 18.40 16.39
C LEU A 19 3.06 18.81 17.79
N LEU A 20 3.91 19.48 18.57
CA LEU A 20 3.53 19.99 19.89
C LEU A 20 2.32 20.94 19.81
N ALA A 21 2.29 21.84 18.82
CA ALA A 21 1.15 22.73 18.60
C ALA A 21 -0.14 21.97 18.24
N ARG A 22 -0.05 20.87 17.46
CA ARG A 22 -1.21 20.01 17.14
C ARG A 22 -1.71 19.27 18.38
N PHE A 23 -0.82 18.69 19.16
CA PHE A 23 -1.19 18.04 20.42
C PHE A 23 -1.88 19.03 21.37
N GLN A 24 -1.33 20.24 21.50
CA GLN A 24 -1.94 21.29 22.31
C GLN A 24 -3.35 21.66 21.79
N ALA A 25 -3.52 21.85 20.48
CA ALA A 25 -4.82 22.16 19.88
C ALA A 25 -5.86 21.05 20.07
N ALA A 26 -5.41 19.80 20.19
CA ALA A 26 -6.24 18.63 20.48
C ALA A 26 -6.44 18.36 21.99
N ASN A 27 -5.98 19.25 22.88
CA ASN A 27 -6.00 19.08 24.34
C ASN A 27 -5.25 17.81 24.82
N LEU A 28 -4.14 17.49 24.16
CA LEU A 28 -3.24 16.40 24.52
C LEU A 28 -2.03 16.98 25.28
N PRO A 29 -1.91 16.76 26.61
CA PRO A 29 -0.81 17.30 27.43
C PRO A 29 0.53 16.58 27.20
N VAL A 30 1.09 16.72 25.99
CA VAL A 30 2.43 16.25 25.61
C VAL A 30 3.44 17.35 25.91
N SER A 31 4.44 17.05 26.75
CA SER A 31 5.48 18.02 27.16
C SER A 31 6.66 18.06 26.20
N ALA A 32 7.04 16.91 25.65
CA ALA A 32 8.15 16.79 24.69
C ALA A 32 7.93 15.62 23.75
N ILE A 33 8.52 15.71 22.56
CA ILE A 33 8.59 14.61 21.60
C ILE A 33 9.95 14.60 20.92
N TYR A 34 10.54 13.42 20.82
CA TYR A 34 11.76 13.15 20.09
C TYR A 34 11.51 12.04 19.07
N ALA A 35 12.23 12.04 17.95
CA ALA A 35 12.04 11.04 16.90
C ALA A 35 13.37 10.62 16.27
N GLU A 36 13.55 9.33 16.05
CA GLU A 36 14.68 8.74 15.35
C GLU A 36 14.22 7.78 14.26
N TYR A 37 14.99 7.68 13.18
CA TYR A 37 14.82 6.57 12.26
C TYR A 37 15.30 5.28 12.91
N ILE A 38 14.53 4.21 12.71
CA ILE A 38 14.93 2.85 13.05
C ILE A 38 14.93 2.04 11.76
N HIS A 39 15.99 1.29 11.53
CA HIS A 39 16.12 0.40 10.39
C HIS A 39 16.02 -1.04 10.86
N PHE A 40 15.29 -1.85 10.09
CA PHE A 40 15.12 -3.26 10.31
C PHE A 40 15.74 -4.00 9.14
N ALA A 41 16.69 -4.89 9.40
CA ALA A 41 17.33 -5.71 8.39
C ALA A 41 16.94 -7.17 8.61
N ASP A 42 16.12 -7.72 7.71
CA ASP A 42 15.90 -9.15 7.67
C ASP A 42 17.02 -9.84 6.89
N LEU A 43 17.63 -10.83 7.52
CA LEU A 43 18.84 -11.52 7.09
C LEU A 43 18.59 -13.01 6.86
N ASN A 44 19.06 -13.55 5.75
CA ASN A 44 19.04 -14.99 5.46
C ASN A 44 20.24 -15.74 6.07
N ALA A 45 21.29 -15.01 6.46
CA ALA A 45 22.50 -15.52 7.08
C ALA A 45 23.12 -14.44 7.99
N PRO A 46 23.93 -14.81 8.99
CA PRO A 46 24.64 -13.84 9.82
C PRO A 46 25.60 -12.96 9.00
N LEU A 47 25.75 -11.70 9.41
CA LEU A 47 26.75 -10.78 8.85
C LEU A 47 28.12 -11.00 9.50
N SER A 48 29.19 -10.89 8.71
CA SER A 48 30.54 -10.74 9.24
C SER A 48 30.70 -9.39 9.96
N ALA A 49 31.76 -9.21 10.74
CA ALA A 49 32.03 -7.93 11.40
C ALA A 49 32.15 -6.77 10.38
N ASP A 50 32.86 -7.01 9.28
CA ASP A 50 33.07 -6.03 8.20
C ASP A 50 31.76 -5.72 7.47
N ASP A 51 30.93 -6.73 7.21
CA ASP A 51 29.62 -6.54 6.57
C ASP A 51 28.65 -5.78 7.47
N ARG A 52 28.69 -6.04 8.78
CA ARG A 52 27.89 -5.34 9.77
C ARG A 52 28.28 -3.87 9.86
N GLU A 53 29.58 -3.57 9.85
CA GLU A 53 30.08 -2.19 9.80
C GLU A 53 29.67 -1.50 8.49
N ARG A 54 29.77 -2.20 7.35
CA ARG A 54 29.33 -1.69 6.05
C ARG A 54 27.84 -1.37 6.06
N LEU A 55 27.00 -2.26 6.58
CA LEU A 55 25.56 -2.04 6.70
C LEU A 55 25.26 -0.85 7.62
N ALA A 56 25.90 -0.77 8.78
CA ALA A 56 25.75 0.35 9.70
C ALA A 56 26.11 1.68 9.04
N ARG A 57 27.19 1.71 8.23
CA ARG A 57 27.61 2.89 7.48
C ARG A 57 26.63 3.29 6.38
N LEU A 58 26.03 2.33 5.67
CA LEU A 58 24.99 2.61 4.67
C LEU A 58 23.75 3.26 5.29
N LEU A 59 23.44 2.91 6.55
CA LEU A 59 22.28 3.40 7.28
C LEU A 59 22.54 4.70 8.07
N GLN A 60 23.76 5.25 7.98
CA GLN A 60 24.11 6.58 8.47
C GLN A 60 23.92 7.61 7.35
N TYR A 61 22.77 8.26 7.34
CA TYR A 61 22.43 9.30 6.37
C TYR A 61 21.53 10.37 6.98
N GLY A 62 21.30 11.44 6.21
CA GLY A 62 20.44 12.56 6.59
C GLY A 62 21.18 13.70 7.28
N PRO A 63 20.46 14.75 7.70
CA PRO A 63 21.06 15.91 8.35
C PRO A 63 21.64 15.53 9.73
N SER A 64 22.77 16.15 10.09
CA SER A 64 23.38 16.03 11.42
C SER A 64 22.59 16.85 12.45
N LEU A 65 21.44 16.31 12.86
CA LEU A 65 20.64 16.85 13.95
C LEU A 65 21.18 16.37 15.31
N SER A 66 20.93 17.15 16.36
CA SER A 66 21.30 16.76 17.72
C SER A 66 20.61 15.46 18.11
N SER A 67 21.40 14.45 18.47
CA SER A 67 20.89 13.22 19.06
C SER A 67 20.58 13.46 20.53
N HIS A 68 19.50 12.84 21.00
CA HIS A 68 19.06 12.89 22.39
C HIS A 68 18.96 11.47 22.94
N THR A 69 19.15 11.31 24.25
CA THR A 69 18.87 10.03 24.90
C THR A 69 17.36 9.82 24.88
N PRO A 70 16.83 8.70 24.36
CA PRO A 70 15.39 8.47 24.33
C PRO A 70 14.76 8.47 25.72
N THR A 71 13.70 9.27 25.89
CA THR A 71 12.94 9.42 27.14
C THR A 71 11.44 9.46 26.84
N GLY A 72 10.62 8.92 27.74
CA GLY A 72 9.17 8.84 27.55
C GLY A 72 8.71 7.53 26.87
N LYS A 73 7.47 7.53 26.40
CA LYS A 73 6.83 6.34 25.81
C LYS A 73 7.21 6.20 24.33
N LEU A 74 7.61 5.00 23.93
CA LEU A 74 7.86 4.65 22.54
C LEU A 74 6.54 4.48 21.77
N LEU A 75 6.46 5.13 20.62
CA LEU A 75 5.50 4.85 19.55
C LEU A 75 6.30 4.67 18.25
N LEU A 76 6.48 3.42 17.84
CA LEU A 76 7.16 3.07 16.60
C LEU A 76 6.15 3.13 15.44
N VAL A 77 6.36 4.05 14.51
CA VAL A 77 5.59 4.13 13.25
C VAL A 77 6.34 3.40 12.15
N THR A 78 5.67 2.49 11.45
CA THR A 78 6.23 1.68 10.35
C THR A 78 5.19 1.54 9.24
N PRO A 79 5.57 1.11 8.03
CA PRO A 79 4.60 0.66 7.03
C PRO A 79 3.67 -0.41 7.60
N ARG A 80 2.43 -0.49 7.13
CA ARG A 80 1.49 -1.54 7.57
C ARG A 80 2.06 -2.93 7.24
N PRO A 81 1.97 -3.92 8.16
CA PRO A 81 2.30 -5.31 7.83
C PRO A 81 1.60 -5.78 6.55
N GLY A 82 2.33 -6.55 5.72
CA GLY A 82 1.87 -6.95 4.39
C GLY A 82 2.14 -5.91 3.28
N THR A 83 2.74 -4.75 3.61
CA THR A 83 3.22 -3.79 2.63
C THR A 83 4.76 -3.70 2.64
N ILE A 84 5.32 -3.25 1.53
CA ILE A 84 6.76 -2.98 1.38
C ILE A 84 6.91 -1.53 0.94
N SER A 85 7.66 -0.73 1.70
CA SER A 85 7.83 0.68 1.34
C SER A 85 8.72 0.84 0.09
N PRO A 86 8.55 1.91 -0.72
CA PRO A 86 9.50 2.20 -1.79
C PRO A 86 10.93 2.46 -1.28
N TRP A 87 11.07 2.89 -0.02
CA TRP A 87 12.38 3.01 0.64
C TRP A 87 13.01 1.62 0.81
N SER A 88 12.23 0.62 1.24
CA SER A 88 12.67 -0.75 1.42
C SER A 88 13.28 -1.34 0.15
N SER A 89 12.59 -1.21 -0.99
CA SER A 89 13.11 -1.70 -2.28
C SER A 89 14.47 -1.08 -2.61
N LYS A 90 14.58 0.24 -2.57
CA LYS A 90 15.83 0.95 -2.92
C LYS A 90 16.96 0.70 -1.93
N ALA A 91 16.66 0.66 -0.63
CA ALA A 91 17.66 0.39 0.39
C ALA A 91 18.21 -1.03 0.26
N THR A 92 17.33 -2.00 -0.02
CA THR A 92 17.72 -3.39 -0.26
C THR A 92 18.60 -3.51 -1.51
N ASP A 93 18.24 -2.85 -2.62
CA ASP A 93 19.07 -2.81 -3.83
C ASP A 93 20.46 -2.21 -3.56
N ILE A 94 20.54 -1.13 -2.77
CA ILE A 94 21.82 -0.54 -2.37
C ILE A 94 22.65 -1.54 -1.55
N ALA A 95 22.03 -2.25 -0.59
CA ALA A 95 22.73 -3.25 0.20
C ALA A 95 23.30 -4.38 -0.68
N HIS A 96 22.52 -4.89 -1.63
CA HIS A 96 22.97 -5.90 -2.59
C HIS A 96 24.11 -5.40 -3.49
N ASN A 97 23.99 -4.18 -4.01
CA ASN A 97 25.03 -3.55 -4.83
C ASN A 97 26.33 -3.27 -4.03
N CYS A 98 26.25 -3.19 -2.70
CA CYS A 98 27.40 -3.11 -1.80
C CYS A 98 27.94 -4.49 -1.35
N GLY A 99 27.45 -5.57 -1.95
CA GLY A 99 27.89 -6.94 -1.70
C GLY A 99 27.24 -7.63 -0.50
N LEU A 100 26.20 -7.04 0.10
CA LEU A 100 25.52 -7.59 1.28
C LEU A 100 24.37 -8.52 0.87
N ALA A 101 24.68 -9.64 0.21
CA ALA A 101 23.70 -10.61 -0.27
C ALA A 101 22.89 -11.30 0.85
N GLN A 102 23.38 -11.22 2.10
CA GLN A 102 22.72 -11.76 3.27
C GLN A 102 21.46 -10.96 3.65
N VAL A 103 21.38 -9.70 3.23
CA VAL A 103 20.22 -8.83 3.47
C VAL A 103 19.09 -9.27 2.55
N VAL A 104 18.04 -9.87 3.11
CA VAL A 104 16.83 -10.23 2.36
C VAL A 104 16.02 -8.98 2.06
N ARG A 105 15.84 -8.14 3.07
CA ARG A 105 15.10 -6.89 2.95
C ARG A 105 15.46 -5.91 4.07
N LEU A 106 15.62 -4.64 3.71
CA LEU A 106 15.66 -3.53 4.66
C LEU A 106 14.29 -2.87 4.76
N GLU A 107 13.88 -2.45 5.95
CA GLU A 107 12.73 -1.57 6.14
C GLU A 107 13.07 -0.45 7.14
N ARG A 108 12.31 0.65 7.10
CA ARG A 108 12.51 1.80 7.99
C ARG A 108 11.23 2.17 8.72
N GLY A 109 11.36 2.40 10.02
CA GLY A 109 10.36 3.05 10.86
C GLY A 109 10.86 4.38 11.43
N VAL A 110 9.95 5.07 12.13
CA VAL A 110 10.25 6.24 12.95
C VAL A 110 9.85 5.90 14.38
N ALA A 111 10.83 5.83 15.28
CA ALA A 111 10.58 5.71 16.71
C ALA A 111 10.32 7.09 17.29
N TYR A 112 9.09 7.36 17.70
CA TYR A 112 8.74 8.53 18.48
C TYR A 112 8.85 8.22 19.96
N TYR A 113 9.50 9.12 20.71
CA TYR A 113 9.61 9.07 22.16
C TYR A 113 8.83 10.27 22.71
N VAL A 114 7.68 9.98 23.32
CA VAL A 114 6.70 10.99 23.74
C VAL A 114 6.69 11.09 25.26
N GLU A 115 6.97 12.28 25.77
CA GLU A 115 6.83 12.60 27.18
C GLU A 115 5.47 13.23 27.46
N ALA A 116 4.71 12.62 28.34
CA ALA A 116 3.44 13.14 28.81
C ALA A 116 3.14 12.58 30.21
N SER A 117 2.73 13.44 31.15
CA SER A 117 2.58 13.07 32.56
C SER A 117 1.27 12.35 32.88
N THR A 118 0.19 12.62 32.13
CA THR A 118 -1.18 12.20 32.51
C THR A 118 -2.10 11.97 31.32
N LEU A 119 -1.65 11.23 30.29
CA LEU A 119 -2.53 10.84 29.18
C LEU A 119 -3.32 9.58 29.54
N THR A 120 -4.64 9.62 29.29
CA THR A 120 -5.49 8.43 29.29
C THR A 120 -5.18 7.53 28.07
N GLU A 121 -5.67 6.29 28.08
CA GLU A 121 -5.52 5.38 26.94
C GLU A 121 -6.12 5.94 25.64
N ALA A 122 -7.31 6.55 25.72
CA ALA A 122 -7.94 7.21 24.59
C ALA A 122 -7.11 8.38 24.05
N GLN A 123 -6.46 9.14 24.94
CA GLN A 123 -5.57 10.23 24.54
C GLN A 123 -4.27 9.70 23.92
N TRP A 124 -3.73 8.57 24.40
CA TRP A 124 -2.61 7.90 23.74
C TRP A 124 -2.95 7.44 22.33
N ALA A 125 -4.17 6.92 22.10
CA ALA A 125 -4.64 6.59 20.77
C ALA A 125 -4.74 7.84 19.86
N ALA A 126 -5.18 8.98 20.40
CA ALA A 126 -5.20 10.24 19.65
C ALA A 126 -3.79 10.76 19.33
N VAL A 127 -2.83 10.64 20.26
CA VAL A 127 -1.41 10.95 19.99
C VAL A 127 -0.88 10.06 18.86
N ALA A 128 -1.14 8.76 18.90
CA ALA A 128 -0.72 7.84 17.85
C ALA A 128 -1.35 8.21 16.49
N ALA A 129 -2.62 8.58 16.46
CA ALA A 129 -3.33 9.00 15.24
C ALA A 129 -2.74 10.27 14.59
N GLU A 130 -2.15 11.19 15.36
CA GLU A 130 -1.47 12.37 14.84
C GLU A 130 -0.07 12.08 14.26
N LEU A 131 0.51 10.92 14.58
CA LEU A 131 1.90 10.56 14.24
C LEU A 131 2.04 9.67 13.00
N HIS A 132 0.96 9.12 12.47
CA HIS A 132 1.00 8.20 11.33
C HIS A 132 -0.13 8.44 10.33
N ASP A 133 0.08 8.01 9.09
CA ASP A 133 -0.99 7.88 8.10
C ASP A 133 -1.67 6.50 8.24
N ARG A 134 -2.92 6.49 8.69
CA ARG A 134 -3.71 5.25 8.85
C ARG A 134 -3.84 4.40 7.58
N MET A 135 -3.67 4.99 6.39
CA MET A 135 -3.78 4.30 5.11
C MET A 135 -2.50 3.57 4.71
N MET A 136 -1.35 3.96 5.28
CA MET A 136 -0.04 3.45 4.86
C MET A 136 0.79 2.88 6.00
N GLU A 137 0.53 3.30 7.24
CA GLU A 137 1.38 3.03 8.39
C GLU A 137 0.62 2.35 9.54
N SER A 138 1.38 1.79 10.48
CA SER A 138 0.90 1.22 11.74
C SER A 138 1.79 1.68 12.89
N VAL A 139 1.22 1.71 14.09
CA VAL A 139 1.91 2.10 15.31
C VAL A 139 2.11 0.89 16.21
N PHE A 140 3.33 0.70 16.70
CA PHE A 140 3.72 -0.34 17.65
C PHE A 140 4.34 0.29 18.91
N ASP A 141 4.36 -0.45 20.00
CA ASP A 141 4.88 -0.05 21.32
C ASP A 141 6.30 -0.57 21.61
N ALA A 142 6.83 -1.44 20.74
CA ALA A 142 8.15 -2.07 20.87
C ALA A 142 8.88 -2.10 19.52
N LEU A 143 10.23 -2.09 19.55
CA LEU A 143 11.03 -2.15 18.32
C LEU A 143 10.99 -3.54 17.68
N GLU A 144 10.89 -4.57 18.52
CA GLU A 144 10.79 -5.99 18.16
C GLU A 144 9.52 -6.27 17.34
N ALA A 145 8.48 -5.44 17.46
CA ALA A 145 7.29 -5.54 16.63
C ALA A 145 7.58 -5.35 15.11
N GLY A 146 8.76 -4.80 14.77
CA GLY A 146 9.28 -4.75 13.41
C GLY A 146 9.37 -6.13 12.73
N GLU A 147 9.44 -7.23 13.49
CA GLU A 147 9.42 -8.60 12.94
C GLU A 147 8.16 -8.87 12.10
N LYS A 148 7.02 -8.25 12.48
CA LYS A 148 5.75 -8.39 11.75
C LYS A 148 5.83 -7.86 10.32
N LEU A 149 6.78 -6.98 10.03
CA LEU A 149 6.99 -6.45 8.69
C LEU A 149 7.54 -7.52 7.75
N PHE A 150 8.21 -8.56 8.28
CA PHE A 150 8.92 -9.61 7.53
C PHE A 150 8.25 -10.98 7.61
N ALA A 151 6.97 -11.04 7.97
CA ALA A 151 6.23 -12.29 8.01
C ALA A 151 6.26 -12.99 6.64
N HIS A 152 6.76 -14.23 6.63
CA HIS A 152 6.69 -15.11 5.46
C HIS A 152 5.37 -15.86 5.49
N HIS A 153 4.61 -15.73 4.40
CA HIS A 153 3.36 -16.46 4.22
C HIS A 153 3.53 -17.53 3.15
N GLN A 154 2.90 -18.68 3.34
CA GLN A 154 2.82 -19.69 2.30
C GLN A 154 1.86 -19.22 1.19
N PRO A 155 2.14 -19.53 -0.09
CA PRO A 155 1.21 -19.22 -1.18
C PRO A 155 -0.18 -19.78 -0.90
N THR A 156 -1.20 -18.93 -0.93
CA THR A 156 -2.59 -19.34 -0.78
C THR A 156 -3.03 -20.13 -2.03
N PRO A 157 -3.70 -21.29 -1.89
CA PRO A 157 -4.21 -22.04 -3.04
C PRO A 157 -5.33 -21.28 -3.75
N VAL A 158 -5.51 -21.59 -5.04
CA VAL A 158 -6.63 -21.09 -5.84
C VAL A 158 -7.97 -21.55 -5.26
N THR A 159 -9.00 -20.70 -5.30
CA THR A 159 -10.35 -21.06 -4.85
C THR A 159 -11.27 -21.26 -6.05
N SER A 160 -11.90 -22.43 -6.12
CA SER A 160 -12.98 -22.69 -7.08
C SER A 160 -14.31 -22.11 -6.57
N VAL A 161 -15.11 -21.51 -7.45
CA VAL A 161 -16.48 -21.08 -7.16
C VAL A 161 -17.45 -22.15 -7.68
N ASP A 162 -18.29 -22.70 -6.81
CA ASP A 162 -19.05 -23.93 -7.10
C ASP A 162 -20.32 -23.72 -7.93
N LEU A 163 -20.14 -23.25 -9.17
CA LEU A 163 -21.24 -23.08 -10.13
C LEU A 163 -21.97 -24.38 -10.45
N LEU A 164 -21.26 -25.51 -10.57
CA LEU A 164 -21.86 -26.79 -10.92
C LEU A 164 -22.69 -27.38 -9.78
N GLY A 165 -22.30 -27.15 -8.52
CA GLY A 165 -23.04 -27.61 -7.34
C GLY A 165 -24.14 -26.66 -6.88
N GLU A 166 -23.90 -25.35 -6.90
CA GLU A 166 -24.79 -24.34 -6.31
C GLU A 166 -25.50 -23.47 -7.38
N GLY A 167 -25.18 -23.67 -8.65
CA GLY A 167 -25.77 -22.91 -9.76
C GLY A 167 -25.40 -21.43 -9.71
N ARG A 168 -26.30 -20.59 -10.23
CA ARG A 168 -26.11 -19.14 -10.31
C ARG A 168 -25.74 -18.50 -8.96
N GLN A 169 -26.26 -19.03 -7.85
CA GLN A 169 -26.03 -18.46 -6.53
C GLN A 169 -24.55 -18.39 -6.17
N ALA A 170 -23.74 -19.38 -6.60
CA ALA A 170 -22.30 -19.38 -6.41
C ALA A 170 -21.64 -18.11 -6.99
N LEU A 171 -22.11 -17.67 -8.16
CA LEU A 171 -21.59 -16.49 -8.84
C LEU A 171 -22.04 -15.21 -8.16
N ILE A 172 -23.27 -15.17 -7.64
CA ILE A 172 -23.80 -14.02 -6.87
C ILE A 172 -23.01 -13.85 -5.57
N ASP A 173 -22.77 -14.95 -4.86
CA ASP A 173 -22.01 -14.94 -3.61
C ASP A 173 -20.55 -14.59 -3.85
N ALA A 174 -19.95 -15.10 -4.94
CA ALA A 174 -18.60 -14.71 -5.36
C ALA A 174 -18.54 -13.23 -5.76
N ASN A 175 -19.54 -12.70 -6.47
CA ASN A 175 -19.63 -11.29 -6.85
C ASN A 175 -19.58 -10.38 -5.62
N LEU A 176 -20.35 -10.69 -4.58
CA LEU A 176 -20.36 -9.93 -3.34
C LEU A 176 -19.07 -10.10 -2.55
N ARG A 177 -18.63 -11.34 -2.33
CA ARG A 177 -17.45 -11.67 -1.51
C ARG A 177 -16.15 -11.12 -2.08
N LEU A 178 -15.99 -11.16 -3.41
CA LEU A 178 -14.80 -10.69 -4.10
C LEU A 178 -14.93 -9.23 -4.58
N GLY A 179 -16.11 -8.60 -4.43
CA GLY A 179 -16.34 -7.22 -4.87
C GLY A 179 -16.21 -7.04 -6.39
N LEU A 180 -16.73 -7.99 -7.18
CA LEU A 180 -16.55 -8.01 -8.64
C LEU A 180 -17.39 -6.95 -9.37
N ALA A 181 -18.45 -6.46 -8.74
CA ALA A 181 -19.38 -5.46 -9.28
C ALA A 181 -19.95 -5.84 -10.66
N LEU A 182 -20.24 -7.13 -10.87
CA LEU A 182 -20.81 -7.66 -12.11
C LEU A 182 -22.29 -7.28 -12.21
N ALA A 183 -22.72 -6.88 -13.42
CA ALA A 183 -24.11 -6.74 -13.78
C ALA A 183 -24.79 -8.10 -14.02
N ASP A 184 -26.11 -8.16 -14.01
CA ASP A 184 -26.86 -9.42 -14.16
C ASP A 184 -26.56 -10.14 -15.48
N ASP A 185 -26.38 -9.40 -16.57
CA ASP A 185 -26.02 -9.92 -17.89
C ASP A 185 -24.58 -10.46 -17.94
N GLU A 186 -23.67 -9.87 -17.15
CA GLU A 186 -22.31 -10.37 -16.99
C GLU A 186 -22.27 -11.68 -16.18
N ILE A 187 -23.14 -11.80 -15.17
CA ILE A 187 -23.33 -13.04 -14.42
C ILE A 187 -23.94 -14.12 -15.33
N ASP A 188 -24.95 -13.79 -16.13
CA ASP A 188 -25.53 -14.68 -17.15
C ASP A 188 -24.45 -15.20 -18.10
N TYR A 189 -23.63 -14.28 -18.63
CA TYR A 189 -22.55 -14.61 -19.55
C TYR A 189 -21.56 -15.62 -18.94
N LEU A 190 -21.15 -15.39 -17.68
CA LEU A 190 -20.22 -16.26 -16.96
C LEU A 190 -20.85 -17.62 -16.67
N GLN A 191 -22.09 -17.64 -16.20
CA GLN A 191 -22.85 -18.87 -15.95
C GLN A 191 -22.88 -19.73 -17.23
N ASP A 192 -23.26 -19.15 -18.36
CA ASP A 192 -23.32 -19.86 -19.63
C ASP A 192 -21.93 -20.33 -20.08
N ALA A 193 -20.90 -19.51 -19.94
CA ALA A 193 -19.54 -19.85 -20.34
C ALA A 193 -19.01 -21.06 -19.57
N PHE A 194 -19.10 -21.04 -18.24
CA PHE A 194 -18.57 -22.12 -17.41
C PHE A 194 -19.44 -23.37 -17.41
N THR A 195 -20.75 -23.23 -17.61
CA THR A 195 -21.64 -24.37 -17.88
C THR A 195 -21.25 -25.08 -19.17
N ARG A 196 -20.99 -24.33 -20.26
CA ARG A 196 -20.51 -24.92 -21.53
C ARG A 196 -19.14 -25.58 -21.40
N LEU A 197 -18.25 -25.03 -20.57
CA LEU A 197 -16.94 -25.61 -20.31
C LEU A 197 -17.00 -26.85 -19.41
N GLY A 198 -18.15 -27.13 -18.78
CA GLY A 198 -18.34 -28.30 -17.92
C GLY A 198 -17.45 -28.29 -16.67
N ARG A 199 -17.06 -27.10 -16.18
CA ARG A 199 -16.21 -26.96 -14.99
C ARG A 199 -16.57 -25.70 -14.20
N ASN A 200 -16.21 -25.70 -12.93
CA ASN A 200 -16.29 -24.52 -12.09
C ASN A 200 -15.27 -23.44 -12.52
N PRO A 201 -15.64 -22.15 -12.42
CA PRO A 201 -14.69 -21.06 -12.51
C PRO A 201 -13.80 -20.98 -11.26
N ASN A 202 -12.54 -20.61 -11.46
CA ASN A 202 -11.68 -20.18 -10.37
C ASN A 202 -11.92 -18.69 -10.04
N ASP A 203 -11.70 -18.32 -8.78
CA ASP A 203 -11.76 -16.94 -8.29
C ASP A 203 -10.97 -15.96 -9.18
N ILE A 204 -9.75 -16.31 -9.58
CA ILE A 204 -8.88 -15.51 -10.44
C ILE A 204 -9.47 -15.30 -11.85
N GLU A 205 -10.21 -16.27 -12.38
CA GLU A 205 -10.85 -16.16 -13.71
C GLU A 205 -12.00 -15.14 -13.65
N LEU A 206 -12.80 -15.19 -12.59
CA LEU A 206 -13.88 -14.23 -12.35
C LEU A 206 -13.33 -12.83 -12.08
N TYR A 207 -12.28 -12.71 -11.28
CA TYR A 207 -11.64 -11.42 -10.98
C TYR A 207 -11.04 -10.79 -12.24
N MET A 208 -10.35 -11.57 -13.06
CA MET A 208 -9.82 -11.12 -14.35
C MET A 208 -10.94 -10.62 -15.26
N PHE A 209 -12.03 -11.40 -15.38
CA PHE A 209 -13.18 -11.00 -16.19
C PHE A 209 -13.80 -9.69 -15.70
N ALA A 210 -14.02 -9.55 -14.39
CA ALA A 210 -14.60 -8.36 -13.78
C ALA A 210 -13.74 -7.11 -14.03
N GLN A 211 -12.42 -7.21 -13.82
CA GLN A 211 -11.51 -6.09 -14.07
C GLN A 211 -11.51 -5.66 -15.54
N ALA A 212 -11.49 -6.62 -16.47
CA ALA A 212 -11.51 -6.34 -17.92
C ALA A 212 -12.83 -5.73 -18.41
N ASN A 213 -13.96 -6.08 -17.76
CA ASN A 213 -15.29 -5.61 -18.13
C ASN A 213 -15.82 -4.47 -17.24
N SER A 214 -15.01 -3.96 -16.31
CA SER A 214 -15.34 -2.74 -15.57
C SER A 214 -15.58 -1.56 -16.52
N GLU A 215 -16.39 -0.58 -16.08
CA GLU A 215 -16.62 0.66 -16.86
C GLU A 215 -15.29 1.32 -17.24
N HIS A 216 -14.38 1.43 -16.27
CA HIS A 216 -13.08 2.06 -16.44
C HIS A 216 -12.24 1.41 -17.55
N CYS A 217 -12.23 0.07 -17.64
CA CYS A 217 -11.44 -0.63 -18.64
C CYS A 217 -12.16 -0.70 -19.99
N ARG A 218 -13.47 -0.97 -19.97
CA ARG A 218 -14.26 -1.23 -21.18
C ARG A 218 -14.78 0.05 -21.83
N HIS A 219 -14.72 1.17 -21.12
CA HIS A 219 -15.22 2.48 -21.56
C HIS A 219 -16.65 2.37 -22.09
N LYS A 220 -17.52 1.68 -21.34
CA LYS A 220 -18.89 1.32 -21.77
C LYS A 220 -19.67 2.58 -22.16
N ILE A 221 -19.61 3.63 -21.34
CA ILE A 221 -20.28 4.92 -21.57
C ILE A 221 -19.79 5.58 -22.86
N PHE A 222 -18.48 5.59 -23.09
CA PHE A 222 -17.90 6.20 -24.29
C PHE A 222 -18.28 5.49 -25.58
N ASN A 223 -18.58 4.20 -25.52
CA ASN A 223 -18.97 3.38 -26.66
C ASN A 223 -20.49 3.17 -26.78
N ALA A 224 -21.27 3.65 -25.81
CA ALA A 224 -22.72 3.47 -25.80
C ALA A 224 -23.42 4.22 -26.92
N ASP A 225 -24.60 3.71 -27.29
CA ASP A 225 -25.61 4.46 -28.02
C ASP A 225 -26.34 5.41 -27.06
N TRP A 226 -26.78 6.56 -27.58
CA TRP A 226 -27.40 7.61 -26.77
C TRP A 226 -28.78 7.97 -27.32
N ILE A 227 -29.72 8.18 -26.40
CA ILE A 227 -31.01 8.83 -26.68
C ILE A 227 -31.05 10.06 -25.78
N ILE A 228 -31.17 11.25 -26.38
CA ILE A 228 -31.20 12.54 -25.67
C ILE A 228 -32.53 13.20 -25.99
N ASP A 229 -33.29 13.57 -24.97
CA ASP A 229 -34.63 14.19 -25.09
C ASP A 229 -35.60 13.42 -26.01
N GLY A 230 -35.47 12.08 -26.04
CA GLY A 230 -36.29 11.19 -26.87
C GLY A 230 -35.73 10.92 -28.27
N GLU A 231 -34.61 11.53 -28.65
CA GLU A 231 -34.01 11.39 -29.98
C GLU A 231 -32.74 10.52 -29.97
N GLN A 232 -32.72 9.49 -30.82
CA GLN A 232 -31.58 8.61 -31.02
C GLN A 232 -30.41 9.38 -31.67
N GLN A 233 -29.25 9.33 -31.03
CA GLN A 233 -28.04 9.98 -31.52
C GLN A 233 -27.26 9.07 -32.47
N PRO A 234 -26.69 9.61 -33.56
CA PRO A 234 -26.06 8.81 -34.62
C PRO A 234 -24.64 8.32 -34.30
N LYS A 235 -24.03 8.77 -33.20
CA LYS A 235 -22.64 8.47 -32.83
C LYS A 235 -22.51 8.32 -31.33
N SER A 236 -21.66 7.39 -30.91
CA SER A 236 -21.14 7.35 -29.55
C SER A 236 -20.20 8.52 -29.26
N LEU A 237 -19.94 8.80 -27.98
CA LEU A 237 -18.97 9.83 -27.56
C LEU A 237 -17.59 9.59 -28.19
N PHE A 238 -17.11 8.35 -28.17
CA PHE A 238 -15.80 8.02 -28.75
C PHE A 238 -15.78 8.23 -30.27
N LYS A 239 -16.88 7.93 -30.97
CA LYS A 239 -16.98 8.17 -32.41
C LYS A 239 -17.02 9.67 -32.75
N MET A 240 -17.59 10.50 -31.88
CA MET A 240 -17.50 11.96 -32.01
C MET A 240 -16.06 12.45 -31.87
N ILE A 241 -15.30 11.92 -30.90
CA ILE A 241 -13.86 12.24 -30.76
C ILE A 241 -13.07 11.80 -31.99
N LYS A 242 -13.24 10.56 -32.47
CA LYS A 242 -12.57 10.06 -33.69
C LYS A 242 -12.90 10.89 -34.93
N ASN A 243 -14.05 11.55 -34.97
CA ASN A 243 -14.42 12.39 -36.10
C ASN A 243 -13.45 13.56 -36.30
N THR A 244 -12.87 14.10 -35.23
CA THR A 244 -11.83 15.14 -35.31
C THR A 244 -10.60 14.65 -36.09
N PHE A 245 -10.20 13.40 -35.88
CA PHE A 245 -9.12 12.74 -36.61
C PHE A 245 -9.51 12.50 -38.07
N GLU A 246 -10.71 11.98 -38.34
CA GLU A 246 -11.22 11.75 -39.70
C GLU A 246 -11.23 13.03 -40.55
N LYS A 247 -11.49 14.19 -39.93
CA LYS A 247 -11.56 15.48 -40.61
C LYS A 247 -10.22 16.20 -40.74
N ASN A 248 -9.21 15.85 -39.94
CA ASN A 248 -7.92 16.56 -39.88
C ASN A 248 -6.70 15.64 -40.06
N ALA A 249 -6.86 14.53 -40.78
CA ALA A 249 -5.82 13.51 -40.96
C ALA A 249 -4.49 14.02 -41.56
N GLY A 250 -4.48 15.21 -42.18
CA GLY A 250 -3.30 15.82 -42.80
C GLY A 250 -2.26 16.44 -41.85
N LEU A 251 -2.54 16.60 -40.55
CA LEU A 251 -1.62 17.25 -39.59
C LEU A 251 -0.53 16.32 -39.02
N ARG A 252 -0.35 15.11 -39.58
CA ARG A 252 0.59 14.09 -39.08
C ARG A 252 2.02 14.15 -39.63
N ALA A 253 2.42 15.25 -40.27
CA ALA A 253 3.78 15.39 -40.80
C ALA A 253 4.77 16.04 -39.81
N VAL A 254 4.65 15.81 -38.49
CA VAL A 254 5.76 16.02 -37.55
C VAL A 254 5.63 14.98 -36.44
N GLY A 255 6.35 13.87 -36.61
CA GLY A 255 6.39 12.78 -35.63
C GLY A 255 7.16 13.18 -34.37
N LEU A 256 6.70 12.64 -33.24
CA LEU A 256 7.54 12.33 -32.08
C LEU A 256 8.47 11.17 -32.43
#